data_AF-A0A9P1CK30-F1
#
_entry.id   AF-A0A9P1CK30-F1
#
_cell.length_a   1.000
_cell.length_b   1.000
_cell.length_c   1.000
_cell.angle_alpha   90.00
_cell.angle_beta   90.00
_cell.angle_gamma   90.00
#
_symmetry.space_group_name_H-M   'P 1'
#
loop_
_entity.id
_entity.type
_entity.pdbx_description
1 polymer ?
#
loop_
_entity_poly.entity_id
_entity_poly.type
_entity_poly.pdbx_seq_one_letter_code
_entity_poly.pdbx_strand_id
1 'polypeptide(L)'
;MEICRWAEPDRTRSRVFESGAILMFLADKYGGLDTPEKRAEANKWIVWANATLDPICFKEDGNGRVLDTGLRGDPPALQILDGLLEANEFLLGSGEESFSVADVAVGSYLLYVPLFFPDISVAKWPHIQRYMLQLLERPAYQRAFGAGTAEQLQTIVGKKGDSKMFGLF
;
A
#
# COMPACT_ATOMS: atom_id res chain seq x y z
N MET A 1 6.12 22.28 0.77
CA MET A 1 5.19 21.54 -0.12
C MET A 1 5.21 22.21 -1.48
N GLU A 2 6.06 21.73 -2.40
CA GLU A 2 5.98 22.16 -3.80
C GLU A 2 4.91 21.34 -4.51
N ILE A 3 3.86 22.04 -4.96
CA ILE A 3 2.77 21.46 -5.74
C ILE A 3 3.30 21.22 -7.17
N CYS A 4 3.29 19.97 -7.62
CA CYS A 4 3.75 19.57 -8.94
C CYS A 4 2.97 20.33 -10.03
N ARG A 5 3.67 21.10 -10.87
CA ARG A 5 3.07 21.97 -11.91
C ARG A 5 3.10 21.28 -13.26
N TRP A 6 1.96 20.77 -13.70
CA TRP A 6 1.75 20.34 -15.10
C TRP A 6 0.94 21.42 -15.81
N ALA A 7 1.44 21.97 -16.92
CA ALA A 7 0.74 22.98 -17.72
C ALA A 7 0.53 22.48 -19.14
N GLU A 8 -0.73 22.40 -19.55
CA GLU A 8 -1.18 22.32 -20.95
C GLU A 8 -2.00 23.60 -21.23
N PRO A 9 -2.00 24.14 -22.46
CA PRO A 9 -2.39 25.54 -22.72
C PRO A 9 -3.88 25.87 -22.59
N ASP A 10 -4.79 24.88 -22.56
CA ASP A 10 -6.23 25.09 -22.77
C ASP A 10 -7.16 24.50 -21.70
N ARG A 11 -6.64 23.86 -20.65
CA ARG A 11 -7.46 23.32 -19.55
C ARG A 11 -7.39 24.19 -18.30
N THR A 12 -8.53 24.42 -17.66
CA THR A 12 -8.60 24.92 -16.28
C THR A 12 -7.61 24.16 -15.41
N ARG A 13 -6.66 24.90 -14.83
CA ARG A 13 -5.53 24.34 -14.08
C ARG A 13 -6.01 23.80 -12.74
N SER A 14 -6.46 22.55 -12.71
CA SER A 14 -6.86 21.89 -11.47
C SER A 14 -5.62 21.60 -10.63
N ARG A 15 -5.57 22.16 -9.42
CA ARG A 15 -4.57 21.80 -8.41
C ARG A 15 -5.11 20.58 -7.65
N VAL A 16 -4.48 19.43 -7.86
CA VAL A 16 -4.85 18.18 -7.18
C VAL A 16 -3.92 18.00 -5.97
N PHE A 17 -4.51 17.83 -4.79
CA PHE A 17 -3.84 17.55 -3.52
C PHE A 17 -4.53 16.35 -2.86
N GLU A 18 -3.90 15.76 -1.85
CA GLU A 18 -4.16 14.42 -1.31
C GLU A 18 -3.70 13.27 -2.22
N SER A 19 -3.03 12.28 -1.61
CA SER A 19 -2.51 11.11 -2.32
C SER A 19 -3.60 10.36 -3.09
N GLY A 20 -4.77 10.18 -2.47
CA GLY A 20 -5.90 9.48 -3.08
C GLY A 20 -6.45 10.20 -4.31
N ALA A 21 -6.66 11.51 -4.23
CA ALA A 21 -7.15 12.29 -5.36
C ALA A 21 -6.12 12.37 -6.50
N ILE A 22 -4.82 12.42 -6.18
CA ILE A 22 -3.74 12.34 -7.18
C ILE A 22 -3.77 11.00 -7.91
N LEU A 23 -3.90 9.88 -7.18
CA LEU A 23 -3.99 8.55 -7.78
C LEU A 23 -5.22 8.41 -8.68
N MET A 24 -6.39 8.88 -8.22
CA MET A 24 -7.61 8.89 -9.03
C MET A 24 -7.43 9.72 -10.32
N PHE A 25 -6.84 10.92 -10.20
CA PHE A 25 -6.57 11.77 -11.36
C PHE A 25 -5.60 11.11 -12.37
N LEU A 26 -4.53 10.49 -11.89
CA LEU A 26 -3.59 9.77 -12.75
C LEU A 26 -4.24 8.56 -13.42
N ALA A 27 -5.12 7.85 -12.71
CA ALA A 27 -5.86 6.72 -13.26
C ALA A 27 -6.86 7.14 -14.34
N ASP A 28 -7.56 8.26 -14.14
CA ASP A 28 -8.45 8.82 -15.17
C ASP A 28 -7.67 9.29 -16.40
N LYS A 29 -6.48 9.88 -16.18
CA LYS A 29 -5.67 10.45 -17.27
C LYS A 29 -4.88 9.40 -18.05
N TYR A 30 -4.44 8.33 -17.41
CA TYR A 30 -3.46 7.38 -17.96
C TYR A 30 -3.81 5.90 -17.76
N GLY A 31 -4.73 5.57 -16.85
CA GLY A 31 -4.91 4.22 -16.30
C GLY A 31 -6.14 3.45 -16.80
N GLY A 32 -6.88 3.95 -17.79
CA GLY A 32 -7.94 3.17 -18.43
C GLY A 32 -9.15 2.83 -17.54
N LEU A 33 -9.36 3.57 -16.44
CA LEU A 33 -10.59 3.49 -15.63
C LEU A 33 -11.74 4.25 -16.30
N ASP A 34 -12.09 3.82 -17.51
CA ASP A 34 -13.01 4.51 -18.43
C ASP A 34 -14.48 4.44 -18.00
N THR A 35 -14.90 3.38 -17.32
CA THR A 35 -16.28 3.23 -16.82
C THR A 35 -16.41 3.54 -15.32
N PRO A 36 -17.60 3.97 -14.86
CA PRO A 36 -17.88 4.13 -13.42
C PRO A 36 -17.59 2.88 -12.59
N GLU A 37 -17.85 1.68 -13.14
CA GLU A 37 -17.65 0.40 -12.47
C GLU A 37 -16.16 0.13 -12.27
N LYS A 38 -15.32 0.33 -13.31
CA LYS A 38 -13.87 0.21 -13.17
C LYS A 38 -13.30 1.24 -12.18
N ARG A 39 -13.81 2.47 -12.20
CA ARG A 39 -13.44 3.49 -11.20
C ARG A 39 -13.82 3.05 -9.80
N ALA A 40 -15.02 2.51 -9.59
CA ALA A 40 -15.48 2.05 -8.28
C ALA A 40 -14.57 0.94 -7.72
N GLU A 41 -14.14 0.00 -8.56
CA GLU A 41 -13.24 -1.09 -8.19
C GLU A 41 -11.88 -0.60 -7.68
N ALA A 42 -11.28 0.40 -8.34
CA ALA A 42 -10.02 0.99 -7.86
C ALA A 42 -10.24 1.96 -6.68
N ASN A 43 -11.25 2.82 -6.77
CA ASN A 43 -11.47 3.89 -5.81
C ASN A 43 -11.85 3.37 -4.42
N LYS A 44 -12.56 2.24 -4.31
CA LYS A 44 -12.85 1.63 -3.01
C LYS A 44 -11.57 1.31 -2.24
N TRP A 45 -10.53 0.84 -2.92
CA TRP A 45 -9.24 0.53 -2.31
C TRP A 45 -8.44 1.78 -1.97
N ILE A 46 -8.47 2.81 -2.82
CA ILE A 46 -7.82 4.10 -2.52
C ILE A 46 -8.44 4.74 -1.28
N VAL A 47 -9.78 4.78 -1.20
CA VAL A 47 -10.50 5.33 -0.04
C VAL A 47 -10.26 4.46 1.18
N TRP A 48 -10.33 3.13 1.05
CA TRP A 48 -10.05 2.22 2.16
C TRP A 48 -8.61 2.36 2.68
N ALA A 49 -7.63 2.55 1.80
CA ALA A 49 -6.25 2.76 2.19
C ALA A 49 -6.11 4.01 3.09
N ASN A 50 -6.68 5.13 2.66
CA ASN A 50 -6.60 6.39 3.40
C ASN A 50 -7.46 6.43 4.67
N ALA A 51 -8.66 5.83 4.64
CA ALA A 51 -9.62 5.95 5.75
C ALA A 51 -9.52 4.81 6.77
N THR A 52 -9.06 3.63 6.35
CA THR A 52 -9.01 2.42 7.18
C THR A 52 -7.58 1.97 7.43
N LEU A 53 -6.77 1.82 6.38
CA LEU A 53 -5.44 1.23 6.53
C LEU A 53 -4.44 2.20 7.17
N ASP A 54 -4.44 3.47 6.75
CA ASP A 54 -3.56 4.52 7.30
C ASP A 54 -3.57 4.59 8.84
N PRO A 55 -4.72 4.76 9.53
CA PRO A 55 -4.74 4.81 10.99
C PRO A 55 -4.39 3.47 11.67
N ILE A 56 -4.45 2.35 10.93
CA ILE A 56 -3.92 1.06 11.39
C ILE A 56 -2.40 1.03 11.24
N CYS A 57 -1.85 1.52 10.13
CA CYS A 57 -0.41 1.56 9.87
C CYS A 57 0.30 2.54 10.81
N PHE A 58 -0.27 3.72 11.03
CA PHE A 58 0.36 4.83 11.74
C PHE A 58 -0.59 5.37 12.81
N LYS A 59 -0.34 4.99 14.07
CA LYS A 59 -1.06 5.55 15.23
C LYS A 59 -0.40 6.87 15.61
N GLU A 60 -1.14 7.95 15.45
CA GLU A 60 -0.66 9.30 15.72
C GLU A 60 -1.15 9.83 17.08
N ASP A 61 -0.37 10.74 17.68
CA ASP A 61 -0.84 11.58 18.78
C ASP A 61 -1.72 12.74 18.28
N GLY A 62 -2.26 13.53 19.21
CA GLY A 62 -3.08 14.71 18.86
C GLY A 62 -2.33 15.83 18.10
N ASN A 63 -1.02 15.70 17.92
CA ASN A 63 -0.18 16.63 17.14
C ASN A 63 0.29 16.03 15.80
N GLY A 64 -0.20 14.84 15.42
CA GLY A 64 0.18 14.17 14.18
C GLY A 64 1.56 13.49 14.23
N ARG A 65 2.11 13.21 15.43
CA ARG A 65 3.34 12.43 15.54
C ARG A 65 3.01 10.95 15.51
N VAL A 66 3.63 10.23 14.57
CA VAL A 66 3.53 8.76 14.49
C VAL A 66 4.23 8.14 15.70
N LEU A 67 3.47 7.43 16.53
CA LEU A 67 3.95 6.82 17.78
C LEU A 67 4.14 5.30 17.68
N ASP A 68 3.25 4.62 16.97
CA ASP A 68 3.18 3.16 16.93
C ASP A 68 2.41 2.68 15.69
N THR A 69 2.30 1.37 15.51
CA THR A 69 1.52 0.73 14.46
C THR A 69 0.54 -0.31 15.03
N GLY A 70 -0.63 -0.40 14.41
CA GLY A 70 -1.61 -1.47 14.65
C GLY A 70 -1.14 -2.85 14.19
N LEU A 71 -0.13 -2.91 13.31
CA LEU A 71 0.42 -4.16 12.77
C LEU A 71 1.10 -5.03 13.84
N ARG A 72 1.36 -4.51 15.03
CA ARG A 72 1.82 -5.30 16.19
C ARG A 72 0.79 -6.36 16.59
N GLY A 73 -0.49 -6.00 16.55
CA GLY A 73 -1.60 -6.93 16.81
C GLY A 73 -1.96 -7.76 15.59
N ASP A 74 -3.24 -8.15 15.52
CA ASP A 74 -3.82 -8.81 14.36
C ASP A 74 -5.17 -8.17 13.99
N PRO A 75 -5.17 -6.95 13.43
CA PRO A 75 -6.41 -6.22 13.17
C PRO A 75 -7.27 -6.93 12.11
N PRO A 76 -8.61 -7.00 12.29
CA PRO A 76 -9.51 -7.68 11.34
C PRO A 76 -9.36 -7.21 9.89
N ALA A 77 -9.05 -5.93 9.68
CA ALA A 77 -8.84 -5.37 8.34
C ALA A 77 -7.67 -6.03 7.59
N LEU A 78 -6.59 -6.42 8.29
CA LEU A 78 -5.47 -7.12 7.68
C LEU A 78 -5.75 -8.60 7.47
N GLN A 79 -6.54 -9.24 8.35
CA GLN A 79 -7.02 -10.61 8.10
C GLN A 79 -7.87 -10.69 6.83
N ILE A 80 -8.78 -9.72 6.63
CA ILE A 80 -9.62 -9.64 5.43
C ILE A 80 -8.76 -9.38 4.19
N LEU A 81 -7.80 -8.46 4.27
CA LEU A 81 -6.88 -8.17 3.17
C LEU A 81 -6.04 -9.39 2.80
N ASP A 82 -5.50 -10.11 3.79
CA ASP A 82 -4.70 -11.31 3.58
C ASP A 82 -5.53 -12.43 2.92
N GLY A 83 -6.76 -12.67 3.39
CA GLY A 83 -7.67 -13.63 2.78
C GLY A 83 -8.07 -13.27 1.35
N LEU A 84 -8.19 -11.97 1.03
CA LEU A 84 -8.44 -11.54 -0.35
C LEU A 84 -7.21 -11.81 -1.26
N LEU A 85 -6.01 -11.57 -0.74
CA LEU A 85 -4.75 -11.77 -1.45
C LEU A 85 -4.31 -13.25 -1.53
N GLU A 86 -5.01 -14.15 -0.84
CA GLU A 86 -4.86 -15.60 -1.03
C GLU A 86 -5.26 -16.01 -2.45
N ALA A 87 -6.40 -15.51 -2.92
CA ALA A 87 -6.96 -15.85 -4.23
C ALA A 87 -6.48 -14.93 -5.36
N ASN A 88 -5.91 -13.76 -5.03
CA ASN A 88 -5.59 -12.72 -6.00
C ASN A 88 -4.12 -12.29 -5.91
N GLU A 89 -3.48 -12.14 -7.07
CA GLU A 89 -2.11 -11.64 -7.15
C GLU A 89 -2.01 -10.18 -6.70
N PHE A 90 -2.97 -9.36 -7.12
CA PHE A 90 -3.17 -7.93 -6.85
C PHE A 90 -4.60 -7.65 -6.35
N LEU A 91 -4.89 -6.41 -5.97
CA LEU A 91 -6.18 -6.06 -5.34
C LEU A 91 -7.40 -6.16 -6.27
N LEU A 92 -7.19 -6.07 -7.59
CA LEU A 92 -8.25 -6.15 -8.59
C LEU A 92 -8.29 -7.49 -9.34
N GLY A 93 -7.45 -8.46 -8.95
CA GLY A 93 -7.39 -9.77 -9.58
C GLY A 93 -5.97 -10.29 -9.73
N SER A 94 -5.76 -11.18 -10.70
CA SER A 94 -4.48 -11.84 -10.95
C SER A 94 -3.93 -11.52 -12.35
N GLY A 95 -2.61 -11.66 -12.53
CA GLY A 95 -1.90 -11.26 -13.75
C GLY A 95 -1.53 -9.79 -13.77
N GLU A 96 -0.57 -9.44 -14.64
CA GLU A 96 0.03 -8.10 -14.71
C GLU A 96 -0.98 -6.99 -15.02
N GLU A 97 -2.01 -7.28 -15.82
CA GLU A 97 -3.09 -6.33 -16.14
C GLU A 97 -3.98 -5.98 -14.93
N SER A 98 -3.91 -6.76 -13.86
CA SER A 98 -4.67 -6.51 -12.62
C SER A 98 -3.94 -5.55 -11.66
N PHE A 99 -2.65 -5.26 -11.88
CA PHE A 99 -1.94 -4.26 -11.11
C PHE A 99 -2.48 -2.86 -11.43
N SER A 100 -2.85 -2.10 -10.40
CA SER A 100 -3.53 -0.83 -10.58
C SER A 100 -3.15 0.23 -9.53
N VAL A 101 -3.76 1.41 -9.62
CA VAL A 101 -3.63 2.45 -8.58
C VAL A 101 -4.17 2.01 -7.21
N ALA A 102 -5.01 0.98 -7.14
CA ALA A 102 -5.40 0.36 -5.87
C ALA A 102 -4.16 -0.20 -5.17
N ASP A 103 -3.30 -0.90 -5.91
CA ASP A 103 -2.09 -1.51 -5.38
C ASP A 103 -1.04 -0.48 -4.99
N VAL A 104 -0.97 0.62 -5.75
CA VAL A 104 -0.13 1.75 -5.38
C VAL A 104 -0.59 2.36 -4.05
N ALA A 105 -1.90 2.53 -3.84
CA ALA A 105 -2.44 3.09 -2.60
C ALA A 105 -2.15 2.18 -1.39
N VAL A 106 -2.63 0.94 -1.42
CA VAL A 106 -2.51 -0.01 -0.30
C VAL A 106 -1.06 -0.45 -0.08
N GLY A 107 -0.36 -0.82 -1.16
CA GLY A 107 1.01 -1.31 -1.11
C GLY A 107 1.98 -0.29 -0.52
N SER A 108 1.80 0.99 -0.83
CA SER A 108 2.64 2.05 -0.25
C SER A 108 2.53 2.10 1.27
N TYR A 109 1.32 2.13 1.84
CA TYR A 109 1.14 2.12 3.30
C TYR A 109 1.80 0.91 3.96
N LEU A 110 1.58 -0.29 3.40
CA LEU A 110 2.18 -1.53 3.92
C LEU A 110 3.71 -1.48 3.90
N LEU A 111 4.31 -0.98 2.82
CA LEU A 111 5.76 -0.90 2.65
C LEU A 111 6.41 0.20 3.49
N TYR A 112 5.68 1.27 3.84
CA TYR A 112 6.20 2.28 4.76
C TYR A 112 6.26 1.79 6.20
N VAL A 113 5.34 0.92 6.67
CA VAL A 113 5.37 0.41 8.05
C VAL A 113 6.75 -0.15 8.46
N PRO A 114 7.38 -1.09 7.74
CA PRO A 114 8.71 -1.61 8.09
C PRO A 114 9.85 -0.58 7.96
N LEU A 115 9.65 0.57 7.28
CA LEU A 115 10.62 1.68 7.30
C LEU A 115 10.56 2.45 8.63
N PHE A 116 9.35 2.67 9.16
CA PHE A 116 9.15 3.35 10.44
C PHE A 116 9.37 2.42 11.64
N PHE A 117 9.03 1.14 11.48
CA PHE A 117 9.03 0.12 12.53
C PHE A 117 9.72 -1.17 12.05
N PRO A 118 11.06 -1.18 11.96
CA PRO A 118 11.82 -2.31 11.37
C PRO A 118 11.77 -3.61 12.19
N ASP A 119 11.20 -3.56 13.40
CA ASP A 119 10.97 -4.69 14.30
C ASP A 119 9.65 -5.43 14.02
N ILE A 120 8.76 -4.86 13.19
CA ILE A 120 7.49 -5.50 12.81
C ILE A 120 7.74 -6.66 11.85
N SER A 121 7.11 -7.80 12.15
CA SER A 121 7.01 -8.92 11.23
C SER A 121 5.61 -8.99 10.62
N VAL A 122 5.57 -8.98 9.29
CA VAL A 122 4.34 -9.21 8.51
C VAL A 122 4.12 -10.69 8.17
N ALA A 123 5.00 -11.59 8.61
CA ALA A 123 4.93 -13.02 8.30
C ALA A 123 3.67 -13.73 8.83
N LYS A 124 2.92 -13.09 9.73
CA LYS A 124 1.61 -13.58 10.20
C LYS A 124 0.50 -13.47 9.14
N TRP A 125 0.72 -12.67 8.10
CA TRP A 125 -0.15 -12.51 6.93
C TRP A 125 0.65 -12.92 5.68
N PRO A 126 0.73 -14.23 5.37
CA PRO A 126 1.62 -14.73 4.32
C PRO A 126 1.28 -14.19 2.92
N HIS A 127 0.02 -13.89 2.64
CA HIS A 127 -0.40 -13.37 1.34
C HIS A 127 -0.11 -11.88 1.21
N ILE A 128 -0.24 -11.12 2.29
CA ILE A 128 0.26 -9.74 2.38
C ILE A 128 1.80 -9.71 2.23
N GLN A 129 2.51 -10.62 2.90
CA GLN A 129 3.97 -10.70 2.78
C GLN A 129 4.40 -10.99 1.33
N ARG A 130 3.77 -11.97 0.67
CA ARG A 130 3.97 -12.24 -0.77
C ARG A 130 3.72 -10.98 -1.59
N TYR A 131 2.57 -10.35 -1.39
CA TYR A 131 2.15 -9.16 -2.11
C TYR A 131 3.16 -8.01 -1.98
N MET A 132 3.63 -7.72 -0.76
CA MET A 132 4.64 -6.69 -0.52
C MET A 132 5.97 -6.98 -1.24
N LEU A 133 6.45 -8.22 -1.20
CA LEU A 133 7.68 -8.61 -1.87
C LEU A 133 7.56 -8.46 -3.40
N GLN A 134 6.43 -8.90 -3.95
CA GLN A 134 6.13 -8.75 -5.37
C GLN A 134 6.07 -7.28 -5.81
N LEU A 135 5.49 -6.40 -5.00
CA LEU A 135 5.50 -4.96 -5.29
C LEU A 135 6.93 -4.41 -5.32
N LEU A 136 7.78 -4.83 -4.39
CA LEU A 136 9.18 -4.43 -4.34
C LEU A 136 9.98 -4.93 -5.54
N GLU A 137 9.60 -5.99 -6.24
CA GLU A 137 10.28 -6.42 -7.47
C GLU A 137 10.05 -5.45 -8.65
N ARG A 138 9.02 -4.61 -8.58
CA ARG A 138 8.67 -3.71 -9.68
C ARG A 138 9.67 -2.54 -9.77
N PRO A 139 10.22 -2.23 -10.97
CA PRO A 139 11.20 -1.14 -11.12
C PRO A 139 10.71 0.23 -10.66
N ALA A 140 9.41 0.51 -10.74
CA ALA A 140 8.84 1.77 -10.25
C ALA A 140 8.92 1.89 -8.72
N TYR A 141 8.67 0.80 -7.99
CA TYR A 141 8.79 0.76 -6.53
C TYR A 141 10.26 0.87 -6.08
N GLN A 142 11.16 0.17 -6.77
CA GLN A 142 12.60 0.30 -6.56
C GLN A 142 13.09 1.74 -6.72
N ARG A 143 12.61 2.46 -7.74
CA ARG A 143 12.93 3.88 -7.92
C ARG A 143 12.29 4.78 -6.86
N ALA A 144 11.05 4.50 -6.47
CA ALA A 144 10.30 5.32 -5.51
C ALA A 144 10.93 5.28 -4.10
N PHE A 145 11.33 4.10 -3.63
CA PHE A 145 11.98 3.94 -2.32
C PHE A 145 13.51 4.17 -2.37
N GLY A 146 14.09 4.04 -3.56
CA GLY A 146 15.54 3.99 -3.77
C GLY A 146 16.07 2.56 -3.63
N ALA A 147 17.01 2.16 -4.50
CA ALA A 147 17.45 0.76 -4.63
C ALA A 147 17.91 0.14 -3.28
N GLY A 148 18.75 0.86 -2.51
CA GLY A 148 19.22 0.36 -1.21
C GLY A 148 18.09 0.18 -0.18
N THR A 149 17.14 1.12 -0.14
CA THR A 149 15.97 1.03 0.75
C THR A 149 15.07 -0.14 0.36
N ALA A 150 14.87 -0.37 -0.94
CA ALA A 150 14.01 -1.44 -1.42
C ALA A 150 14.61 -2.83 -1.17
N GLU A 151 15.92 -3.02 -1.33
CA GLU A 151 16.61 -4.25 -0.92
C GLU A 151 16.51 -4.50 0.60
N GLN A 152 16.68 -3.44 1.40
CA GLN A 152 16.50 -3.51 2.84
C GLN A 152 15.06 -3.91 3.19
N LEU A 153 14.07 -3.34 2.51
CA LEU A 153 12.66 -3.70 2.69
C LEU A 153 12.39 -5.15 2.32
N GLN A 154 12.93 -5.67 1.21
CA GLN A 154 12.80 -7.08 0.86
C GLN A 154 13.35 -7.98 1.96
N THR A 155 14.48 -7.58 2.57
CA THR A 155 15.07 -8.31 3.69
C THR A 155 14.19 -8.27 4.94
N ILE A 156 13.67 -7.09 5.33
CA ILE A 156 12.81 -6.94 6.51
C ILE A 156 11.50 -7.70 6.33
N VAL A 157 10.83 -7.47 5.19
CA VAL A 157 9.56 -8.10 4.83
C VAL A 157 9.73 -9.60 4.69
N GLY A 158 10.83 -10.09 4.13
CA GLY A 158 11.09 -11.52 3.92
C GLY A 158 11.48 -12.32 5.16
N LYS A 159 11.63 -11.68 6.33
CA LYS A 159 11.91 -12.41 7.59
C LYS A 159 10.75 -13.35 7.91
N LYS A 160 11.06 -14.63 8.12
CA LYS A 160 10.10 -15.60 8.69
C LYS A 160 9.75 -15.17 10.10
N GLY A 161 8.49 -15.36 10.50
CA GLY A 161 8.10 -15.18 11.90
C GLY A 161 8.86 -16.15 12.79
N ASP A 162 9.34 -15.69 13.95
CA ASP A 162 9.94 -16.57 14.95
C ASP A 162 8.88 -17.56 15.44
N SER A 163 8.89 -18.78 14.90
CA SER A 163 8.13 -19.92 15.42
C SER A 163 8.73 -20.36 16.76
N LYS A 164 8.67 -19.51 17.79
CA LYS A 164 8.70 -20.03 19.16
C LYS A 164 7.33 -20.60 19.44
N MET A 165 7.22 -21.91 19.22
CA MET A 165 6.24 -22.77 19.88
C MET A 165 6.13 -22.32 21.34
N PHE A 166 5.01 -21.66 21.68
CA PHE A 166 4.59 -21.66 23.07
C PHE A 166 4.25 -23.11 23.38
N GLY A 167 5.09 -23.71 24.21
CA GLY A 167 5.01 -25.10 24.58
C GLY A 167 3.60 -25.45 25.10
N LEU A 168 3.14 -26.61 24.67
CA LEU A 168 2.25 -27.43 25.48
C LEU A 168 2.89 -27.59 26.85
N PHE A 169 2.37 -26.85 27.82
CA PHE A 169 2.39 -27.21 29.23
C PHE A 169 0.95 -27.43 29.65
#